data_AF-A0A5A7MZD3-F1
#
_entry.id   AF-A0A5A7MZD3-F1
#
_cell.length_a   1.000
_cell.length_b   1.000
_cell.length_c   1.000
_cell.angle_alpha   90.00
_cell.angle_beta   90.00
_cell.angle_gamma   90.00
#
_symmetry.space_group_name_H-M   'P 1'
#
loop_
_entity.id
_entity.type
_entity.pdbx_description
1 polymer ?
#
loop_
_entity_poly.entity_id
_entity_poly.type
_entity_poly.pdbx_seq_one_letter_code
_entity_poly.pdbx_strand_id
1 'polypeptide(L)' 'MGTPHHFDPTILREYDIRGIVDKTLGDADACALGKAYGTQLRQKGGRQVVVGYDGRESSPRLAKA' A
#
# COMPACT_ATOMS: atom_id res chain seq x y z
N MET A 1 -20.15 -6.78 0.54
CA MET A 1 -18.74 -7.16 0.71
C MET A 1 -18.01 -6.81 -0.57
N GLY A 2 -16.89 -6.10 -0.51
CA GLY A 2 -16.18 -5.65 -1.72
C GLY A 2 -15.40 -6.80 -2.38
N THR A 3 -15.18 -6.70 -3.69
CA THR A 3 -14.34 -7.62 -4.46
C THR A 3 -12.91 -7.61 -3.91
N PRO A 4 -12.26 -8.78 -3.73
CA PRO A 4 -10.87 -8.83 -3.28
C PRO A 4 -9.93 -8.15 -4.27
N HIS A 5 -8.99 -7.36 -3.74
CA HIS A 5 -7.91 -6.76 -4.53
C HIS A 5 -6.85 -7.82 -4.87
N HIS A 6 -6.42 -7.88 -6.12
CA HIS A 6 -5.40 -8.82 -6.58
C HIS A 6 -4.11 -8.05 -6.88
N PHE A 7 -3.07 -8.34 -6.11
CA PHE A 7 -1.73 -7.82 -6.33
C PHE A 7 -0.99 -8.67 -7.36
N ASP A 8 -0.06 -8.06 -8.09
CA ASP A 8 0.96 -8.85 -8.79
C ASP A 8 1.74 -9.69 -7.76
N PRO A 9 1.86 -11.01 -7.92
CA PRO A 9 2.43 -11.88 -6.89
C PRO A 9 3.90 -11.59 -6.59
N THR A 10 4.60 -10.88 -7.47
CA THR A 10 6.03 -10.57 -7.31
C THR A 10 6.28 -9.38 -6.38
N ILE A 11 5.26 -8.58 -6.05
CA ILE A 11 5.45 -7.37 -5.24
C ILE A 11 5.44 -7.65 -3.74
N LEU A 12 4.79 -8.73 -3.29
CA LEU A 12 4.75 -9.12 -1.88
C LEU A 12 5.99 -9.94 -1.55
N ARG A 13 6.97 -9.32 -0.92
CA ARG A 13 8.25 -9.95 -0.57
C ARG A 13 8.29 -10.27 0.91
N GLU A 14 9.33 -10.98 1.32
CA GLU A 14 9.51 -11.42 2.71
C GLU A 14 9.54 -10.26 3.71
N TYR A 15 10.15 -9.13 3.34
CA TYR A 15 10.41 -8.01 4.25
C TYR A 15 9.69 -6.70 3.87
N ASP A 16 9.26 -6.57 2.62
CA ASP A 16 8.63 -5.35 2.12
C ASP A 16 7.71 -5.62 0.93
N ILE A 17 7.11 -4.54 0.44
CA ILE A 17 6.30 -4.56 -0.78
C ILE A 17 7.03 -3.72 -1.82
N ARG A 18 7.35 -4.31 -2.97
CA ARG A 18 8.18 -3.66 -3.97
C ARG A 18 7.87 -4.11 -5.39
N GLY A 19 7.45 -3.16 -6.21
CA GLY A 19 7.18 -3.35 -7.63
C GLY A 19 7.71 -2.22 -8.49
N ILE A 20 7.43 -2.30 -9.79
CA ILE A 20 7.69 -1.23 -10.75
C ILE A 20 6.41 -0.42 -10.89
N VAL A 21 6.51 0.88 -10.63
CA VAL A 21 5.37 1.81 -10.72
C VAL A 21 4.75 1.75 -12.11
N ASP A 22 3.41 1.72 -12.16
CA ASP A 22 2.58 1.65 -13.37
C ASP A 22 2.76 0.36 -14.20
N LYS A 23 3.48 -0.64 -13.67
CA LYS A 23 3.56 -2.01 -14.24
C LYS A 23 3.05 -3.06 -13.29
N THR A 24 3.62 -3.12 -12.09
CA THR A 24 3.26 -4.11 -11.06
C THR A 24 2.82 -3.49 -9.74
N LEU A 25 3.02 -2.18 -9.58
CA LEU A 25 2.59 -1.41 -8.42
C LEU A 25 1.91 -0.11 -8.87
N GLY A 26 0.65 0.10 -8.49
CA GLY A 26 -0.11 1.31 -8.81
C GLY A 26 -0.97 1.83 -7.66
N ASP A 27 -1.79 2.83 -7.95
CA ASP A 27 -2.59 3.55 -6.94
C ASP A 27 -3.62 2.63 -6.27
N ALA A 28 -4.21 1.70 -7.03
CA ALA A 28 -5.14 0.73 -6.49
C ALA A 28 -4.46 -0.20 -5.47
N ASP A 29 -3.21 -0.60 -5.73
CA ASP A 29 -2.42 -1.40 -4.80
C ASP A 29 -2.09 -0.61 -3.54
N ALA A 30 -1.64 0.64 -3.67
CA ALA A 30 -1.36 1.51 -2.53
C ALA A 30 -2.59 1.71 -1.64
N CYS A 31 -3.76 1.98 -2.24
CA CYS A 31 -5.02 2.12 -1.52
C CYS A 31 -5.44 0.82 -0.81
N ALA A 32 -5.29 -0.33 -1.48
CA ALA A 32 -5.59 -1.64 -0.91
C ALA A 32 -4.66 -1.96 0.28
N LEU A 33 -3.37 -1.64 0.17
CA LEU A 33 -2.40 -1.80 1.26
C LEU A 33 -2.70 -0.89 2.44
N GLY A 34 -3.02 0.38 2.18
CA GLY A 34 -3.43 1.33 3.21
C GLY A 34 -4.65 0.83 3.99
N LYS A 35 -5.68 0.32 3.28
CA LYS A 35 -6.88 -0.28 3.90
C LYS A 35 -6.55 -1.54 4.70
N ALA A 36 -5.73 -2.43 4.16
CA ALA A 36 -5.33 -3.66 4.83
C ALA A 36 -4.55 -3.35 6.12
N TYR A 37 -3.53 -2.50 6.05
CA TYR A 37 -2.74 -2.09 7.20
C TYR A 37 -3.58 -1.31 8.23
N GLY A 38 -4.39 -0.35 7.79
CA GLY A 38 -5.27 0.42 8.67
C GLY A 38 -6.31 -0.45 9.39
N THR A 39 -6.82 -1.50 8.74
CA THR A 39 -7.71 -2.48 9.38
C THR A 39 -6.99 -3.22 10.50
N GLN A 40 -5.79 -3.72 10.24
CA GLN A 40 -4.97 -4.39 11.26
C GLN A 40 -4.61 -3.46 12.42
N LEU A 41 -4.28 -2.20 12.12
CA LEU A 41 -3.97 -1.19 13.13
C LEU A 41 -5.17 -0.94 14.05
N ARG A 42 -6.36 -0.73 13.48
CA ARG A 42 -7.58 -0.49 14.25
C ARG A 42 -7.94 -1.66 15.16
N GLN A 43 -7.76 -2.90 14.67
CA GLN A 43 -7.97 -4.10 15.48
C GLN A 43 -7.00 -4.17 16.68
N LYS A 44 -5.80 -3.62 16.54
CA LYS A 44 -4.81 -3.50 17.61
C LYS A 44 -4.99 -2.24 18.47
N GLY A 45 -6.09 -1.50 18.31
CA GLY A 45 -6.41 -0.29 19.08
C GLY A 45 -5.72 1.00 18.60
N GLY A 46 -4.92 0.94 17.54
CA GLY A 46 -4.27 2.11 16.95
C GLY A 46 -5.25 2.99 16.15
N ARG A 47 -4.96 4.28 16.07
CA ARG A 47 -5.85 5.28 15.44
C ARG A 47 -5.15 6.26 14.50
N GLN A 48 -3.82 6.28 14.49
CA GLN A 48 -3.02 7.23 13.74
C GLN A 48 -1.82 6.50 13.12
N VAL A 49 -1.42 6.93 11.93
CA VAL A 49 -0.26 6.43 11.18
C VAL A 49 0.45 7.63 10.57
N VAL A 50 1.78 7.61 10.61
CA VAL A 50 2.60 8.56 9.86
C VAL A 50 2.93 7.94 8.50
N VAL A 51 2.71 8.69 7.43
CA VAL A 51 3.12 8.29 6.08
C VAL A 51 4.37 9.09 5.70
N GLY A 52 5.44 8.39 5.36
CA GLY A 52 6.68 8.96 4.87
C GLY A 52 7.07 8.30 3.55
N TYR A 53 7.81 9.02 2.71
CA TYR A 53 8.28 8.55 1.41
C TYR A 53 9.62 9.18 1.04
N ASP A 54 10.33 8.60 0.09
CA ASP A 54 11.60 9.12 -0.42
C ASP A 54 11.41 9.97 -1.70
N GLY A 55 12.51 10.46 -2.28
CA GLY A 55 12.52 11.44 -3.36
C GLY A 55 12.09 10.95 -4.76
N ARG A 56 11.33 9.86 -4.88
CA ARG A 56 10.79 9.44 -6.20
C ARG A 56 9.63 10.32 -6.64
N GLU A 57 9.52 10.54 -7.95
CA GLU A 57 8.41 11.30 -8.56
C GLU A 57 7.04 10.66 -8.28
N SER A 58 6.98 9.33 -8.18
CA SER A 58 5.77 8.59 -7.86
C SER A 58 5.35 8.70 -6.39
N SER A 59 6.26 9.11 -5.49
CA SER A 59 6.04 9.07 -4.05
C SER A 59 4.84 9.90 -3.58
N PRO A 60 4.66 11.18 -3.98
CA PRO A 60 3.51 11.97 -3.52
C PRO A 60 2.17 11.39 -3.98
N ARG A 61 2.13 10.77 -5.16
CA ARG A 61 0.93 10.12 -5.69
C ARG A 61 0.59 8.87 -4.89
N LEU A 62 1.54 7.96 -4.72
CA LEU A 62 1.32 6.71 -4.00
C LEU A 62 1.04 6.94 -2.50
N ALA A 63 1.63 7.97 -1.89
CA ALA A 63 1.37 8.32 -0.50
C ALA A 63 -0.05 8.89 -0.26
N LYS A 64 -0.69 9.42 -1.31
CA LYS A 64 -2.03 10.01 -1.23
C LYS A 64 -3.15 9.00 -1.53
N ALA A 65 -2.84 7.92 -2.25
CA ALA A 65 -3.79 6.88 -2.66
C ALA A 65 -4.38 6.09 -1.48
#